data_AF-A0A5M3XW97-F1
#
_entry.id   AF-A0A5M3XW97-F1
#
_cell.length_a   1.000
_cell.length_b   1.000
_cell.length_c   1.000
_cell.angle_alpha   90.00
_cell.angle_beta   90.00
_cell.angle_gamma   90.00
#
_symmetry.space_group_name_H-M   'P 1'
#
loop_
_entity.id
_entity.type
_entity.pdbx_description
1 polymer ?
#
loop_
_entity_poly.entity_id
_entity_poly.type
_entity_poly.pdbx_seq_one_letter_code
_entity_poly.pdbx_strand_id
1 'polypeptide(L)'
;MCNPRRIRVRATRLLAESWDHEVRRSVELTDQVVGEARVRERLSRSVGLPTLTALARVLGRTEGWEEGEDGVFRHPLDGGVLSYDPDSRDLEIVARVSDRVRATGAASTTVRAEIRHTLAATGIGTYYDDEWGGVTEEDARREANRDAELALGEAAETARVKQREQAEKAHGDALTGQAHRNALDTLATLRGTRERELANEASRLLSDIGADARALFHRALAEAYRDAILAYARTRRATGISSTEGPDGVLDIEFELEV
;
A
#
# COMPACT_ATOMS: atom_id res chain seq x y z
N MET A 1 -38.60 -47.55 -47.55
CA MET A 1 -37.68 -46.86 -46.63
C MET A 1 -37.38 -47.83 -45.51
N CYS A 2 -36.16 -48.35 -45.43
CA CYS A 2 -35.73 -49.19 -44.33
C CYS A 2 -35.42 -48.32 -43.10
N ASN A 3 -35.85 -48.75 -41.91
CA ASN A 3 -35.54 -48.06 -40.67
C ASN A 3 -34.09 -48.37 -40.24
N PRO A 4 -33.31 -47.38 -39.81
CA PRO A 4 -31.96 -47.62 -39.31
C PRO A 4 -31.97 -48.48 -38.05
N ARG A 5 -31.13 -49.51 -38.03
CA ARG A 5 -30.86 -50.35 -36.86
C ARG A 5 -29.65 -49.82 -36.10
N ARG A 6 -29.66 -49.97 -34.78
CA ARG A 6 -28.61 -49.45 -33.89
C ARG A 6 -27.92 -50.59 -33.16
N ILE A 7 -26.60 -50.59 -33.19
CA ILE A 7 -25.75 -51.42 -32.34
C ILE A 7 -25.26 -50.54 -31.19
N ARG A 8 -25.39 -51.05 -29.96
CA ARG A 8 -24.83 -50.42 -28.76
C ARG A 8 -23.75 -51.30 -28.19
N VAL A 9 -22.56 -50.74 -28.02
CA VAL A 9 -21.45 -51.41 -27.34
C VAL A 9 -21.20 -50.69 -26.04
N ARG A 10 -21.20 -51.43 -24.92
CA ARG A 10 -20.76 -50.90 -23.62
C ARG A 10 -19.35 -51.37 -23.36
N ALA A 11 -18.43 -50.42 -23.19
CA ALA A 11 -17.06 -50.69 -22.79
C ALA A 11 -16.84 -50.27 -21.33
N THR A 12 -16.02 -51.02 -20.61
CA THR A 12 -15.63 -50.71 -19.22
C THR A 12 -14.12 -50.76 -19.06
N ARG A 13 -13.58 -49.89 -18.22
CA ARG A 13 -12.13 -49.82 -17.92
C ARG A 13 -11.90 -49.45 -16.47
N LEU A 14 -10.98 -50.15 -15.79
CA LEU A 14 -10.47 -49.73 -14.48
C LEU A 14 -9.40 -48.64 -14.70
N LEU A 15 -9.62 -47.46 -14.13
CA LEU A 15 -8.65 -46.38 -14.03
C LEU A 15 -8.05 -46.43 -12.62
N ALA A 16 -6.80 -46.88 -12.51
CA ALA A 16 -6.06 -47.01 -11.25
C ALA A 16 -4.68 -46.36 -11.42
N GLU A 17 -4.55 -45.11 -10.98
CA GLU A 17 -3.34 -44.30 -11.15
C GLU A 17 -3.04 -43.52 -9.86
N SER A 18 -1.76 -43.24 -9.61
CA SER A 18 -1.34 -42.32 -8.56
C SER A 18 -0.24 -41.41 -9.05
N TRP A 19 -0.30 -40.14 -8.72
CA TRP A 19 0.72 -39.16 -9.07
C TRP A 19 0.94 -38.15 -7.95
N ASP A 20 2.16 -37.64 -7.87
CA ASP A 20 2.53 -36.54 -6.99
C ASP A 20 2.56 -35.24 -7.79
N HIS A 21 2.07 -34.15 -7.22
CA HIS A 21 2.17 -32.83 -7.81
C HIS A 21 2.46 -31.76 -6.76
N GLU A 22 3.34 -30.83 -7.08
CA GLU A 22 3.60 -29.66 -6.24
C GLU A 22 2.50 -28.61 -6.45
N VAL A 23 1.87 -28.18 -5.37
CA VAL A 23 0.94 -27.06 -5.35
C VAL A 23 1.63 -25.88 -4.69
N ARG A 24 1.69 -24.74 -5.38
CA ARG A 24 2.29 -23.50 -4.87
C ARG A 24 1.27 -22.39 -4.80
N ARG A 25 1.31 -21.61 -3.71
CA ARG A 25 0.56 -20.36 -3.55
C ARG A 25 1.52 -19.24 -3.20
N SER A 26 1.22 -18.04 -3.69
CA SER A 26 1.97 -16.82 -3.38
C SER A 26 1.00 -15.69 -3.08
N VAL A 27 1.35 -14.86 -2.11
CA VAL A 27 0.61 -13.65 -1.75
C VAL A 27 1.60 -12.49 -1.74
N GLU A 28 1.20 -11.38 -2.36
CA GLU A 28 1.94 -10.11 -2.32
C GLU A 28 1.21 -9.14 -1.41
N LEU A 29 1.95 -8.49 -0.52
CA LEU A 29 1.46 -7.43 0.35
C LEU A 29 2.29 -6.17 0.10
N THR A 30 1.63 -5.01 0.15
CA THR A 30 2.25 -3.69 0.03
C THR A 30 1.89 -2.86 1.25
N ASP A 31 2.84 -2.10 1.76
CA ASP A 31 2.63 -1.15 2.86
C ASP A 31 3.38 0.16 2.60
N GLN A 32 2.91 1.25 3.22
CA GLN A 32 3.59 2.55 3.20
C GLN A 32 4.32 2.75 4.52
N VAL A 33 5.61 3.05 4.41
CA VAL A 33 6.51 3.28 5.53
C VAL A 33 6.88 4.75 5.56
N VAL A 34 6.94 5.33 6.76
CA VAL A 34 7.24 6.75 6.96
C VAL A 34 8.35 6.85 7.99
N GLY A 35 9.41 7.58 7.66
CA GLY A 35 10.39 8.07 8.60
C GLY A 35 10.14 9.54 8.91
N GLU A 36 10.22 9.90 10.19
CA GLU A 36 10.05 11.27 10.66
C GLU A 36 11.22 11.65 11.56
N ALA A 37 11.70 12.88 11.40
CA ALA A 37 12.62 13.52 12.33
C ALA A 37 12.02 14.86 12.74
N ARG A 38 12.11 15.19 14.02
CA ARG A 38 11.55 16.43 14.57
C ARG A 38 12.52 17.12 15.50
N VAL A 39 12.48 18.45 15.50
CA VAL A 39 13.09 19.29 16.54
C VAL A 39 12.01 20.21 17.09
N ARG A 40 11.95 20.30 18.43
CA ARG A 40 10.99 21.14 19.15
C ARG A 40 11.73 22.08 20.09
N GLU A 41 11.37 23.34 20.04
CA GLU A 41 11.93 24.38 20.91
C GLU A 41 10.81 25.16 21.60
N ARG A 42 10.92 25.27 22.93
CA ARG A 42 10.00 26.08 23.74
C ARG A 42 10.50 27.52 23.83
N LEU A 43 9.81 28.43 23.16
CA LEU A 43 10.23 29.83 23.04
C LEU A 43 9.98 30.65 24.30
N SER A 44 9.08 30.21 25.18
CA SER A 44 8.80 30.90 26.44
C SER A 44 10.00 31.03 27.39
N ARG A 45 11.10 30.32 27.11
CA ARG A 45 12.37 30.41 27.86
C ARG A 45 13.28 31.54 27.39
N SER A 46 13.13 31.99 26.14
CA SER A 46 14.03 32.94 25.47
C SER A 46 13.31 34.20 24.98
N VAL A 47 12.00 34.14 24.76
CA VAL A 47 11.20 35.23 24.19
C VAL A 47 10.18 35.73 25.21
N GLY A 48 10.12 37.06 25.35
CA GLY A 48 9.17 37.73 26.25
C GLY A 48 7.71 37.56 25.81
N LEU A 49 6.80 37.50 26.78
CA LEU A 49 5.36 37.33 26.53
C LEU A 49 4.77 38.37 25.54
N PRO A 50 5.10 39.68 25.62
CA PRO A 50 4.57 40.66 24.67
C PRO A 50 4.90 40.32 23.21
N THR A 51 6.13 39.85 22.95
CA THR A 51 6.57 39.41 21.62
C THR A 51 5.82 38.16 21.19
N LEU A 52 5.67 37.15 22.06
CA LEU A 52 4.94 35.93 21.73
C LEU A 52 3.45 36.19 21.43
N THR A 53 2.83 37.16 22.11
CA THR A 53 1.46 37.60 21.82
C THR A 53 1.35 38.37 20.49
N ALA A 54 2.37 39.13 20.12
CA ALA A 54 2.44 39.78 18.81
C ALA A 54 2.69 38.76 17.68
N LEU A 55 3.47 37.72 17.95
CA LEU A 55 3.88 36.72 16.97
C LEU A 55 2.71 36.03 16.28
N ALA A 56 1.68 35.59 17.01
CA ALA A 56 0.50 34.97 16.37
C ALA A 56 -0.18 35.90 15.35
N ARG A 57 -0.24 37.21 15.65
CA ARG A 57 -0.75 38.23 14.71
C ARG A 57 0.17 38.49 13.53
N VAL A 58 1.48 38.29 13.68
CA VAL A 58 2.44 38.36 12.56
C VAL A 58 2.26 37.14 11.67
N LEU A 59 2.28 35.94 12.23
CA LEU A 59 2.13 34.69 11.47
C LEU A 59 0.81 34.67 10.67
N GLY A 60 -0.30 35.10 11.27
CA GLY A 60 -1.60 35.15 10.58
C GLY A 60 -1.68 36.13 9.40
N ARG A 61 -0.70 37.01 9.20
CA ARG A 61 -0.60 37.90 8.02
C ARG A 61 0.62 37.61 7.15
N THR A 62 1.54 36.76 7.59
CA THR A 62 2.73 36.38 6.81
C THR A 62 2.34 35.36 5.75
N GLU A 63 2.70 35.61 4.50
CA GLU A 63 2.45 34.69 3.39
C GLU A 63 3.07 33.31 3.67
N GLY A 64 2.34 32.25 3.29
CA GLY A 64 2.76 30.86 3.46
C GLY A 64 2.47 30.25 4.84
N TRP A 65 2.13 31.07 5.84
CA TRP A 65 1.63 30.58 7.12
C TRP A 65 0.12 30.41 7.09
N GLU A 66 -0.33 29.26 7.57
CA GLU A 66 -1.75 28.92 7.68
C GLU A 66 -2.09 28.57 9.13
N GLU A 67 -3.15 29.16 9.66
CA GLU A 67 -3.69 28.82 10.98
C GLU A 67 -4.63 27.62 10.83
N GLY A 68 -4.33 26.53 11.54
CA GLY A 68 -5.22 25.37 11.60
C GLY A 68 -6.42 25.59 12.51
N GLU A 69 -7.42 24.70 12.42
CA GLU A 69 -8.58 24.71 13.33
C GLU A 69 -8.19 24.55 14.81
N ASP A 70 -7.00 24.00 15.07
CA ASP A 70 -6.40 23.83 16.38
C ASP A 70 -5.62 25.07 16.88
N GLY A 71 -5.65 26.19 16.14
CA GLY A 71 -4.91 27.42 16.47
C GLY A 71 -3.40 27.32 16.27
N VAL A 72 -2.90 26.20 15.71
CA VAL A 72 -1.48 26.01 15.41
C VAL A 72 -1.18 26.58 14.03
N PHE A 73 -0.21 27.47 13.96
CA PHE A 73 0.30 28.04 12.72
C PHE A 73 1.24 27.04 12.05
N ARG A 74 1.06 26.80 10.75
CA ARG A 74 1.86 25.86 9.96
C ARG A 74 2.37 26.54 8.70
N HIS A 75 3.61 26.25 8.35
CA HIS A 75 4.23 26.65 7.10
C HIS A 75 4.77 25.40 6.40
N PRO A 76 4.29 25.05 5.20
CA PRO A 76 4.83 23.91 4.45
C PRO A 76 6.28 24.19 4.04
N LEU A 77 7.13 23.18 4.11
CA LEU A 77 8.51 23.21 3.63
C LEU A 77 8.68 22.12 2.58
N ASP A 78 9.69 22.24 1.73
CA ASP A 78 10.05 21.13 0.84
C ASP A 78 10.58 19.97 1.70
N GLY A 79 9.80 18.89 1.78
CA GLY A 79 10.14 17.73 2.61
C GLY A 79 9.78 17.83 4.10
N GLY A 80 9.00 18.84 4.52
CA GLY A 80 8.62 18.99 5.92
C GLY A 80 7.55 20.02 6.21
N VAL A 81 7.38 20.31 7.50
CA VAL A 81 6.50 21.36 8.00
C VAL A 81 7.16 22.06 9.17
N LEU A 82 7.04 23.38 9.19
CA LEU A 82 7.34 24.20 10.34
C LEU A 82 6.01 24.57 11.02
N SER A 83 5.92 24.40 12.33
CA SER A 83 4.73 24.76 13.10
C SER A 83 5.07 25.57 14.33
N TYR A 84 4.15 26.45 14.71
CA TYR A 84 4.19 27.20 15.96
C TYR A 84 2.83 27.12 16.63
N ASP A 85 2.84 26.65 17.87
CA ASP A 85 1.66 26.59 18.74
C ASP A 85 1.69 27.80 19.70
N PRO A 86 0.74 28.76 19.58
CA PRO A 86 0.68 29.93 20.46
C PRO A 86 0.41 29.62 21.93
N ASP A 87 -0.33 28.54 22.21
CA ASP A 87 -0.75 28.15 23.56
C ASP A 87 0.42 27.51 24.30
N SER A 88 1.06 26.50 23.68
CA SER A 88 2.22 25.84 24.28
C SER A 88 3.53 26.63 24.11
N ARG A 89 3.54 27.59 23.17
CA ARG A 89 4.69 28.45 22.77
C ARG A 89 5.86 27.65 22.26
N ASP A 90 5.54 26.57 21.57
CA ASP A 90 6.53 25.64 21.04
C ASP A 90 6.61 25.79 19.52
N LEU A 91 7.84 25.93 19.04
CA LEU A 91 8.22 25.85 17.65
C LEU A 91 8.60 24.41 17.35
N GLU A 92 8.06 23.82 16.29
CA GLU A 92 8.41 22.47 15.85
C GLU A 92 8.74 22.47 14.35
N ILE A 93 9.83 21.79 13.98
CA ILE A 93 10.16 21.51 12.59
C ILE A 93 10.13 19.99 12.45
N VAL A 94 9.33 19.49 11.51
CA VAL A 94 9.21 18.07 11.20
C VAL A 94 9.61 17.83 9.75
N ALA A 95 10.60 16.96 9.55
CA ALA A 95 10.94 16.43 8.23
C ALA A 95 10.32 15.03 8.08
N ARG A 96 9.73 14.74 6.92
CA ARG A 96 9.01 13.50 6.66
C ARG A 96 9.43 12.90 5.33
N VAL A 97 9.87 11.64 5.35
CA VAL A 97 10.18 10.87 4.15
C VAL A 97 9.32 9.61 4.17
N SER A 98 8.73 9.25 3.03
CA SER A 98 7.90 8.04 2.93
C SER A 98 8.26 7.21 1.72
N ASP A 99 8.12 5.90 1.85
CA ASP A 99 8.36 4.95 0.78
C ASP A 99 7.37 3.78 0.86
N ARG A 100 7.27 2.99 -0.22
CA ARG A 100 6.44 1.78 -0.26
C ARG A 100 7.32 0.55 -0.20
N VAL A 101 6.98 -0.36 0.70
CA VAL A 101 7.60 -1.69 0.79
C VAL A 101 6.65 -2.74 0.22
N ARG A 102 7.21 -3.71 -0.48
CA ARG A 102 6.48 -4.86 -1.02
C ARG A 102 7.11 -6.14 -0.53
N ALA A 103 6.27 -7.08 -0.11
CA ALA A 103 6.70 -8.39 0.36
C ALA A 103 5.90 -9.49 -0.32
N THR A 104 6.59 -10.54 -0.71
CA THR A 104 5.96 -11.74 -1.29
C THR A 104 6.19 -12.92 -0.37
N GLY A 105 5.11 -13.54 0.09
CA GLY A 105 5.16 -14.81 0.79
C GLY A 105 4.75 -15.94 -0.16
N ALA A 106 5.50 -17.04 -0.14
CA ALA A 106 5.18 -18.24 -0.91
C ALA A 106 5.12 -19.46 0.01
N ALA A 107 4.25 -20.41 -0.33
CA ALA A 107 4.15 -21.71 0.30
C ALA A 107 3.91 -22.77 -0.77
N SER A 108 4.53 -23.94 -0.61
CA SER A 108 4.25 -25.09 -1.46
C SER A 108 4.16 -26.37 -0.65
N THR A 109 3.44 -27.35 -1.22
CA THR A 109 3.39 -28.71 -0.69
C THR A 109 3.29 -29.70 -1.84
N THR A 110 3.74 -30.93 -1.61
CA THR A 110 3.52 -32.04 -2.55
C THR A 110 2.23 -32.76 -2.17
N VAL A 111 1.28 -32.82 -3.10
CA VAL A 111 0.01 -33.51 -2.92
C VAL A 111 0.02 -34.79 -3.75
N ARG A 112 -0.26 -35.90 -3.08
CA ARG A 112 -0.47 -37.18 -3.74
C ARG A 112 -1.94 -37.33 -4.12
N ALA A 113 -2.21 -37.49 -5.41
CA ALA A 113 -3.54 -37.82 -5.91
C ALA A 113 -3.57 -39.29 -6.32
N GLU A 114 -4.61 -39.99 -5.88
CA GLU A 114 -4.88 -41.37 -6.27
C GLU A 114 -6.27 -41.42 -6.90
N ILE A 115 -6.40 -42.10 -8.04
CA ILE A 115 -7.68 -42.39 -8.68
C ILE A 115 -7.83 -43.90 -8.80
N ARG A 116 -8.97 -44.42 -8.34
CA ARG A 116 -9.33 -45.83 -8.49
C ARG A 116 -10.82 -45.96 -8.79
N HIS A 117 -11.16 -45.91 -10.07
CA HIS A 117 -12.55 -45.94 -10.54
C HIS A 117 -12.75 -46.83 -11.75
N THR A 118 -13.88 -47.54 -11.79
CA THR A 118 -14.34 -48.24 -12.99
C THR A 118 -15.15 -47.26 -13.85
N LEU A 119 -14.65 -46.96 -15.04
CA LEU A 119 -15.32 -46.15 -16.05
C LEU A 119 -16.14 -47.03 -16.98
N ALA A 120 -17.26 -46.50 -17.45
CA ALA A 120 -18.10 -47.14 -18.44
C ALA A 120 -18.55 -46.10 -19.47
N ALA A 121 -18.47 -46.45 -20.75
CA ALA A 121 -19.05 -45.66 -21.83
C ALA A 121 -19.81 -46.56 -22.79
N THR A 122 -20.78 -45.98 -23.50
CA THR A 122 -21.57 -46.69 -24.50
C THR A 122 -21.39 -46.00 -25.83
N GLY A 123 -20.91 -46.74 -26.82
CA GLY A 123 -20.83 -46.27 -28.20
C GLY A 123 -21.99 -46.78 -29.04
N ILE A 124 -22.38 -46.01 -30.04
CA ILE A 124 -23.53 -46.30 -30.90
C ILE A 124 -23.09 -46.29 -32.36
N GLY A 125 -23.39 -47.36 -33.09
CA GLY A 125 -23.25 -47.42 -34.53
C GLY A 125 -24.57 -47.75 -35.19
N THR A 126 -24.75 -47.31 -36.43
CA THR A 126 -26.03 -47.40 -37.15
C THR A 126 -25.85 -48.06 -38.52
N TYR A 127 -26.74 -48.98 -38.88
CA TYR A 127 -26.76 -49.63 -40.21
C TYR A 127 -28.19 -49.74 -40.76
N TYR A 128 -28.32 -50.06 -42.05
CA TYR A 128 -29.59 -50.33 -42.71
C TYR A 128 -29.64 -51.77 -43.24
N ASP A 129 -30.80 -52.42 -43.17
CA ASP A 129 -30.98 -53.83 -43.59
C ASP A 129 -30.79 -54.06 -45.09
N ASP A 130 -30.97 -53.02 -45.90
CA ASP A 130 -30.77 -53.03 -47.35
C ASP A 130 -29.35 -52.61 -47.77
N GLU A 131 -28.41 -52.57 -46.82
CA GLU A 131 -27.02 -52.12 -47.03
C GLU A 131 -26.95 -50.74 -47.70
N TRP A 132 -27.99 -49.92 -47.52
CA TRP A 132 -28.09 -48.61 -48.14
C TRP A 132 -26.93 -47.70 -47.70
N GLY A 133 -26.17 -47.20 -48.67
CA GLY A 133 -24.95 -46.41 -48.43
C GLY A 133 -23.69 -47.24 -48.18
N GLY A 134 -23.73 -48.57 -48.31
CA GLY A 134 -22.57 -49.46 -48.15
C GLY A 134 -22.15 -49.67 -46.69
N VAL A 135 -23.02 -49.36 -45.73
CA VAL A 135 -22.75 -49.51 -44.28
C VAL A 135 -23.39 -50.79 -43.78
N THR A 136 -22.55 -51.75 -43.41
CA THR A 136 -22.96 -53.07 -42.92
C THR A 136 -23.13 -53.09 -41.39
N GLU A 137 -23.73 -54.16 -40.87
CA GLU A 137 -23.78 -54.41 -39.43
C GLU A 137 -22.37 -54.46 -38.80
N GLU A 138 -21.38 -54.98 -39.54
CA GLU A 138 -19.99 -55.02 -39.09
C GLU A 138 -19.37 -53.62 -39.02
N ASP A 139 -19.69 -52.75 -39.97
CA ASP A 139 -19.29 -51.33 -39.95
C ASP A 139 -19.88 -50.61 -38.74
N ALA A 140 -21.18 -50.77 -38.50
CA ALA A 140 -21.86 -50.20 -37.33
C ALA A 140 -21.28 -50.75 -36.01
N ARG A 141 -20.85 -52.01 -35.96
CA ARG A 141 -20.20 -52.57 -34.76
C ARG A 141 -18.81 -51.98 -34.55
N ARG A 142 -18.03 -51.81 -35.62
CA ARG A 142 -16.71 -51.14 -35.56
C ARG A 142 -16.84 -49.67 -35.14
N GLU A 143 -17.84 -48.97 -35.65
CA GLU A 143 -18.19 -47.60 -35.25
C GLU A 143 -18.57 -47.56 -33.76
N ALA A 144 -19.49 -48.40 -33.31
CA ALA A 144 -19.92 -48.47 -31.90
C ALA A 144 -18.75 -48.79 -30.96
N ASN A 145 -17.82 -49.66 -31.35
CA ASN A 145 -16.61 -49.94 -30.58
C ASN A 145 -15.71 -48.71 -30.48
N ARG A 146 -15.43 -48.05 -31.62
CA ARG A 146 -14.57 -46.86 -31.66
C ARG A 146 -15.16 -45.70 -30.84
N ASP A 147 -16.46 -45.48 -30.96
CA ASP A 147 -17.20 -44.47 -30.20
C ASP A 147 -17.15 -44.76 -28.69
N ALA A 148 -17.33 -46.02 -28.28
CA ALA A 148 -17.21 -46.43 -26.89
C ALA A 148 -15.78 -46.23 -26.33
N GLU A 149 -14.75 -46.51 -27.14
CA GLU A 149 -13.34 -46.30 -26.77
C GLU A 149 -12.99 -44.81 -26.64
N LEU A 150 -13.42 -43.97 -27.57
CA LEU A 150 -13.24 -42.52 -27.52
C LEU A 150 -13.90 -41.93 -26.27
N ALA A 151 -15.17 -42.30 -26.02
CA ALA A 151 -15.90 -41.85 -24.84
C ALA A 151 -15.27 -42.35 -23.52
N LEU A 152 -14.68 -43.55 -23.50
CA LEU A 152 -13.89 -44.03 -22.35
C LEU A 152 -12.60 -43.22 -22.14
N GLY A 153 -11.97 -42.77 -23.23
CA GLY A 153 -10.82 -41.86 -23.21
C GLY A 153 -11.17 -40.54 -22.55
N GLU A 154 -12.20 -39.87 -23.04
CA GLU A 154 -12.70 -38.59 -22.50
C GLU A 154 -13.16 -38.70 -21.05
N ALA A 155 -13.83 -39.79 -20.68
CA ALA A 155 -14.24 -40.05 -19.31
C ALA A 155 -13.05 -40.20 -18.36
N ALA A 156 -11.94 -40.80 -18.81
CA ALA A 156 -10.73 -40.91 -18.02
C ALA A 156 -10.03 -39.57 -17.84
N GLU A 157 -9.88 -38.77 -18.90
CA GLU A 157 -9.28 -37.43 -18.76
C GLU A 157 -10.11 -36.55 -17.84
N THR A 158 -11.43 -36.57 -17.98
CA THR A 158 -12.34 -35.83 -17.08
C THR A 158 -12.16 -36.28 -15.63
N ALA A 159 -12.02 -37.58 -15.38
CA ALA A 159 -11.82 -38.12 -14.04
C ALA A 159 -10.45 -37.70 -13.46
N ARG A 160 -9.38 -37.70 -14.27
CA ARG A 160 -8.05 -37.21 -13.87
C ARG A 160 -8.07 -35.73 -13.49
N VAL A 161 -8.68 -34.88 -14.34
CA VAL A 161 -8.80 -33.44 -14.09
C VAL A 161 -9.56 -33.18 -12.78
N LYS A 162 -10.72 -33.82 -12.59
CA LYS A 162 -11.50 -33.67 -11.36
C LYS A 162 -10.75 -34.12 -10.11
N GLN A 163 -10.03 -35.24 -10.18
CA GLN A 163 -9.25 -35.74 -9.05
C GLN A 163 -8.12 -34.78 -8.69
N ARG A 164 -7.45 -34.20 -9.70
CA ARG A 164 -6.44 -33.17 -9.51
C ARG A 164 -7.02 -31.91 -8.87
N GLU A 165 -8.14 -31.39 -9.38
CA GLU A 165 -8.80 -30.22 -8.81
C GLU A 165 -9.23 -30.43 -7.35
N GLN A 166 -9.74 -31.62 -7.01
CA GLN A 166 -10.10 -31.97 -5.63
C GLN A 166 -8.87 -32.02 -4.72
N ALA A 167 -7.80 -32.65 -5.17
CA ALA A 167 -6.54 -32.73 -4.42
C ALA A 167 -5.94 -31.33 -4.19
N GLU A 168 -5.93 -30.47 -5.22
CA GLU A 168 -5.46 -29.08 -5.10
C GLU A 168 -6.35 -28.24 -4.16
N LYS A 169 -7.68 -28.41 -4.23
CA LYS A 169 -8.62 -27.67 -3.39
C LYS A 169 -8.50 -28.04 -1.91
N ALA A 170 -8.25 -29.32 -1.61
CA ALA A 170 -8.08 -29.79 -0.22
C ALA A 170 -6.91 -29.10 0.51
N HIS A 171 -5.86 -28.71 -0.23
CA HIS A 171 -4.66 -28.07 0.33
C HIS A 171 -4.56 -26.57 0.02
N GLY A 172 -5.38 -26.06 -0.89
CA GLY A 172 -5.30 -24.68 -1.40
C GLY A 172 -5.48 -23.61 -0.33
N ASP A 173 -6.46 -23.77 0.56
CA ASP A 173 -6.76 -22.77 1.60
C ASP A 173 -5.65 -22.69 2.65
N ALA A 174 -5.13 -23.86 3.08
CA ALA A 174 -4.02 -23.93 4.02
C ALA A 174 -2.74 -23.32 3.45
N LEU A 175 -2.40 -23.61 2.20
CA LEU A 175 -1.27 -23.02 1.50
C LEU A 175 -1.43 -21.51 1.31
N THR A 176 -2.63 -21.04 1.01
CA THR A 176 -2.91 -19.60 0.88
C THR A 176 -2.73 -18.90 2.23
N GLY A 177 -3.25 -19.47 3.31
CA GLY A 177 -3.04 -18.96 4.67
C GLY A 177 -1.56 -18.96 5.08
N GLN A 178 -0.79 -19.97 4.70
CA GLN A 178 0.65 -20.02 4.96
C GLN A 178 1.43 -19.00 4.12
N ALA A 179 1.13 -18.88 2.83
CA ALA A 179 1.74 -17.87 1.96
C ALA A 179 1.47 -16.45 2.49
N HIS A 180 0.26 -16.20 3.02
CA HIS A 180 -0.09 -14.92 3.65
C HIS A 180 0.72 -14.65 4.93
N ARG A 181 0.87 -15.63 5.82
CA ARG A 181 1.74 -15.50 7.03
C ARG A 181 3.19 -15.21 6.65
N ASN A 182 3.74 -15.96 5.68
CA ASN A 182 5.10 -15.73 5.18
C ASN A 182 5.27 -14.32 4.59
N ALA A 183 4.23 -13.80 3.91
CA ALA A 183 4.22 -12.44 3.38
C ALA A 183 4.23 -11.40 4.49
N LEU A 184 3.43 -11.60 5.55
CA LEU A 184 3.40 -10.73 6.73
C LEU A 184 4.74 -10.69 7.48
N ASP A 185 5.36 -11.84 7.71
CA ASP A 185 6.66 -11.92 8.41
C ASP A 185 7.76 -11.21 7.61
N THR A 186 7.76 -11.42 6.29
CA THR A 186 8.69 -10.74 5.38
C THR A 186 8.42 -9.24 5.36
N LEU A 187 7.16 -8.83 5.29
CA LEU A 187 6.74 -7.43 5.31
C LEU A 187 7.18 -6.72 6.59
N ALA A 188 6.99 -7.34 7.75
CA ALA A 188 7.39 -6.78 9.04
C ALA A 188 8.91 -6.54 9.11
N THR A 189 9.70 -7.49 8.59
CA THR A 189 11.17 -7.37 8.53
C THR A 189 11.63 -6.25 7.60
N LEU A 190 11.04 -6.18 6.40
CA LEU A 190 11.33 -5.12 5.43
C LEU A 190 10.90 -3.75 5.96
N ARG A 191 9.73 -3.67 6.59
CA ARG A 191 9.22 -2.47 7.22
C ARG A 191 10.18 -1.96 8.30
N GLY A 192 10.58 -2.78 9.26
CA GLY A 192 11.48 -2.33 10.33
C GLY A 192 12.89 -1.94 9.85
N THR A 193 13.35 -2.50 8.73
CA THR A 193 14.59 -2.05 8.08
C THR A 193 14.39 -0.70 7.40
N ARG A 194 13.32 -0.57 6.60
CA ARG A 194 13.03 0.66 5.86
C ARG A 194 12.67 1.84 6.78
N GLU A 195 11.96 1.60 7.89
CA GLU A 195 11.66 2.62 8.90
C GLU A 195 12.94 3.27 9.44
N ARG A 196 13.97 2.47 9.74
CA ARG A 196 15.26 2.97 10.23
C ARG A 196 16.02 3.77 9.18
N GLU A 197 16.02 3.30 7.93
CA GLU A 197 16.62 4.02 6.81
C GLU A 197 15.93 5.37 6.58
N LEU A 198 14.60 5.37 6.52
CA LEU A 198 13.80 6.58 6.33
C LEU A 198 13.93 7.55 7.51
N ALA A 199 14.09 7.07 8.75
CA ALA A 199 14.35 7.94 9.89
C ALA A 199 15.72 8.64 9.78
N ASN A 200 16.75 7.94 9.29
CA ASN A 200 18.07 8.53 9.03
C ASN A 200 18.03 9.51 7.83
N GLU A 201 17.26 9.21 6.79
CA GLU A 201 16.99 10.14 5.69
C GLU A 201 16.25 11.39 6.17
N ALA A 202 15.18 11.23 6.96
CA ALA A 202 14.43 12.34 7.55
C ALA A 202 15.31 13.20 8.47
N SER A 203 16.25 12.62 9.22
CA SER A 203 17.17 13.37 10.09
C SER A 203 18.16 14.23 9.29
N ARG A 204 18.63 13.73 8.14
CA ARG A 204 19.47 14.50 7.21
C ARG A 204 18.66 15.65 6.60
N LEU A 205 17.48 15.34 6.09
CA LEU A 205 16.55 16.33 5.55
C LEU A 205 16.20 17.42 6.57
N LEU A 206 15.96 17.05 7.84
CA LEU A 206 15.72 17.99 8.93
C LEU A 206 16.90 18.95 9.14
N SER A 207 18.13 18.46 8.97
CA SER A 207 19.33 19.28 9.09
C SER A 207 19.43 20.27 7.92
N ASP A 208 19.08 19.81 6.72
CA ASP A 208 19.10 20.62 5.50
C ASP A 208 18.05 21.73 5.53
N ILE A 209 16.78 21.40 5.82
CA ILE A 209 15.68 22.39 5.88
C ILE A 209 15.69 23.22 7.15
N GLY A 210 16.38 22.77 8.19
CA GLY A 210 16.30 23.35 9.53
C GLY A 210 16.90 24.75 9.64
N ALA A 211 17.86 25.12 8.78
CA ALA A 211 18.41 26.48 8.73
C ALA A 211 17.40 27.44 8.10
N ASP A 212 16.84 27.07 6.95
CA ASP A 212 15.88 27.87 6.21
C ASP A 212 14.58 28.06 6.98
N ALA A 213 14.08 26.98 7.62
CA ALA A 213 12.91 27.03 8.49
C ALA A 213 13.10 28.01 9.65
N ARG A 214 14.26 27.97 10.32
CA ARG A 214 14.58 28.91 11.41
C ARG A 214 14.73 30.33 10.89
N ALA A 215 15.38 30.54 9.74
CA ALA A 215 15.50 31.88 9.15
C ALA A 215 14.13 32.46 8.78
N LEU A 216 13.21 31.65 8.26
CA LEU A 216 11.83 32.03 8.00
C LEU A 216 11.11 32.44 9.28
N PHE A 217 11.19 31.59 10.32
CA PHE A 217 10.58 31.90 11.62
C PHE A 217 11.18 33.16 12.27
N HIS A 218 12.51 33.31 12.24
CA HIS A 218 13.20 34.45 12.85
C HIS A 218 12.83 35.78 12.20
N ARG A 219 12.51 35.81 10.89
CA ARG A 219 11.97 37.01 10.25
C ARG A 219 10.61 37.41 10.84
N ALA A 220 9.69 36.47 10.98
CA ALA A 220 8.41 36.72 11.65
C ALA A 220 8.59 37.13 13.12
N LEU A 221 9.55 36.51 13.82
CA LEU A 221 9.86 36.86 15.21
C LEU A 221 10.42 38.28 15.34
N ALA A 222 11.28 38.71 14.42
CA ALA A 222 11.83 40.07 14.39
C ALA A 222 10.72 41.12 14.21
N GLU A 223 9.78 40.87 13.29
CA GLU A 223 8.58 41.71 13.12
C GLU A 223 7.71 41.72 14.38
N ALA A 224 7.57 40.58 15.06
CA ALA A 224 6.83 40.49 16.33
C ALA A 224 7.51 41.31 17.44
N TYR A 225 8.85 41.31 17.51
CA TYR A 225 9.60 42.15 18.44
C TYR A 225 9.35 43.63 18.17
N ARG A 226 9.41 44.03 16.90
CA ARG A 226 9.09 45.40 16.48
C ARG A 226 7.69 45.80 16.91
N ASP A 227 6.69 44.97 16.63
CA ASP A 227 5.29 45.25 17.01
C ASP A 227 5.12 45.38 18.53
N ALA A 228 5.78 44.51 19.30
CA ALA A 228 5.74 44.55 20.76
C ALA A 228 6.39 45.82 21.34
N ILE A 229 7.56 46.22 20.82
CA ILE A 229 8.27 47.44 21.24
C ILE A 229 7.44 48.69 20.90
N LEU A 230 6.92 48.77 19.67
CA LEU A 230 6.07 49.89 19.24
C LEU A 230 4.77 49.96 20.06
N ALA A 231 4.15 48.83 20.39
CA ALA A 231 2.97 48.79 21.26
C ALA A 231 3.29 49.30 22.68
N TYR A 232 4.44 48.88 23.23
CA TYR A 232 4.92 49.37 24.52
C TYR A 232 5.14 50.89 24.52
N ALA A 233 5.88 51.41 23.53
CA ALA A 233 6.13 52.85 23.37
C ALA A 233 4.82 53.65 23.30
N ARG A 234 3.85 53.20 22.48
CA ARG A 234 2.53 53.84 22.35
C ARG A 234 1.75 53.83 23.66
N THR A 235 1.79 52.74 24.41
CA THR A 235 1.09 52.63 25.70
C THR A 235 1.68 53.59 26.74
N ARG A 236 2.97 53.90 26.62
CA ARG A 236 3.67 54.90 27.45
C ARG A 236 3.60 56.32 26.91
N ARG A 237 2.79 56.58 25.87
CA ARG A 237 2.66 57.90 25.21
C ARG A 237 4.02 58.44 24.72
N ALA A 238 4.90 57.55 24.28
CA ALA A 238 6.18 57.95 23.72
C ALA A 238 6.01 58.88 22.51
N THR A 239 6.89 59.87 22.39
CA THR A 239 6.95 60.81 21.26
C THR A 239 8.07 60.42 20.30
N GLY A 240 8.06 60.98 19.08
CA GLY A 240 9.15 60.78 18.12
C GLY A 240 9.35 59.33 17.64
N ILE A 241 8.32 58.48 17.71
CA ILE A 241 8.44 57.06 17.35
C ILE A 241 8.84 56.90 15.88
N SER A 242 10.04 56.39 15.64
CA SER A 242 10.55 56.02 14.32
C SER A 242 10.88 54.52 14.29
N SER A 243 10.75 53.90 13.12
CA SER A 243 11.20 52.54 12.90
C SER A 243 11.68 52.40 11.47
N THR A 244 12.96 52.07 11.31
CA THR A 244 13.62 51.90 10.03
C THR A 244 14.32 50.55 9.99
N GLU A 245 14.28 49.89 8.83
CA GLU A 245 15.01 48.66 8.58
C GLU A 245 16.25 48.98 7.74
N GLY A 246 17.43 48.68 8.27
CA GLY A 246 18.70 48.85 7.58
C GLY A 246 18.92 47.81 6.48
N PRO A 247 19.87 48.04 5.55
CA PRO A 247 20.14 47.12 4.44
C PRO A 247 20.63 45.72 4.87
N ASP A 248 21.11 45.58 6.10
CA ASP A 248 21.55 44.31 6.69
C ASP A 248 20.42 43.58 7.46
N GLY A 249 19.17 44.07 7.38
CA GLY A 249 18.01 43.53 8.10
C GLY A 249 17.98 43.90 9.59
N VAL A 250 18.79 44.89 10.00
CA VAL A 250 18.78 45.44 11.36
C VAL A 250 17.57 46.37 11.51
N LEU A 251 16.75 46.11 12.52
CA LEU A 251 15.60 46.96 12.86
C LEU A 251 16.01 48.02 13.88
N ASP A 252 16.07 49.28 13.44
CA ASP A 252 16.28 50.43 14.30
C ASP A 252 14.92 50.99 14.72
N ILE A 253 14.72 51.12 16.03
CA ILE A 253 13.49 51.67 16.61
C ILE A 253 13.89 52.73 17.62
N GLU A 254 13.49 53.96 17.37
CA GLU A 254 13.75 55.09 18.26
C GLU A 254 12.43 55.66 18.77
N PHE A 255 12.39 56.01 20.05
CA PHE A 255 11.26 56.73 20.65
C PHE A 255 11.71 57.42 21.94
N GLU A 256 11.04 58.52 22.27
CA GLU A 256 11.31 59.30 23.48
C GLU A 256 10.23 59.01 24.53
N LEU A 257 10.66 58.75 25.77
CA LEU A 257 9.77 58.57 26.90
C LEU A 257 9.88 59.78 27.83
N GLU A 258 8.74 60.42 28.13
CA GLU A 258 8.67 61.32 29.28
C GLU A 258 8.71 60.47 30.56
N VAL A 259 9.73 60.68 31.39
CA VAL A 259 9.93 59.99 32.69
C VAL A 259 9.19 60.72 33.79
#